data_AF-A0A9X1P6H7-F1
#
_entry.id   AF-A0A9X1P6H7-F1
#
_cell.length_a   1.000
_cell.length_b   1.000
_cell.length_c   1.000
_cell.angle_alpha   90.00
_cell.angle_beta   90.00
_cell.angle_gamma   90.00
#
_symmetry.space_group_name_H-M   'P 1'
#
loop_
_entity.id
_entity.type
_entity.pdbx_description
1 polymer ?
#
loop_
_entity_poly.entity_id
_entity_poly.type
_entity_poly.pdbx_seq_one_letter_code
_entity_poly.pdbx_strand_id
1 'polypeptide(L)'
;MIVNIISFSRFCALLICTAMIYGCNDKSSDAGEVALRGHYINQSFLDVVEDSIPGLINTYCFELNFLSDDSVKVFYGFEEATLTYTKSGKKYAIKKAFQDKDLLFSVDESKKLILEDSVWKQSNENSLFDKVASPSSGQWVFPSVLNEKMIAGSYEIYENGKATGKKVSFSAEGKVTGIGDFKSFELCFSGDCVGEVHPVSNNITFRSEAANAVYAFQFNSAKKILNIYNIEAPIKDIKGERGIKDIAYELHY
;
A
#
# COMPACT_ATOMS: atom_id res chain seq x y z
N MET A 1 -58.90 63.84 -66.41
CA MET A 1 -57.63 64.30 -67.02
C MET A 1 -56.64 63.16 -66.90
N ILE A 2 -55.98 62.84 -68.01
CA ILE A 2 -55.16 61.63 -68.25
C ILE A 2 -53.79 61.72 -67.55
N VAL A 3 -53.11 60.56 -67.47
CA VAL A 3 -51.67 60.28 -67.21
C VAL A 3 -51.42 59.77 -65.78
N ASN A 4 -51.17 58.48 -65.44
CA ASN A 4 -50.37 57.35 -65.99
C ASN A 4 -48.89 57.34 -65.50
N ILE A 5 -48.31 56.12 -65.35
CA ILE A 5 -46.88 55.73 -65.11
C ILE A 5 -46.54 55.38 -63.64
N ILE A 6 -46.58 54.09 -63.22
CA ILE A 6 -45.58 52.99 -63.31
C ILE A 6 -44.41 53.13 -62.31
N SER A 7 -44.25 52.13 -61.43
CA SER A 7 -43.01 51.32 -61.21
C SER A 7 -43.14 50.53 -59.90
N PHE A 8 -43.51 49.24 -59.92
CA PHE A 8 -42.61 48.08 -59.90
C PHE A 8 -41.42 48.20 -58.93
N SER A 9 -41.51 47.53 -57.78
CA SER A 9 -40.41 46.69 -57.31
C SER A 9 -40.92 45.58 -56.40
N ARG A 10 -40.65 44.35 -56.83
CA ARG A 10 -40.82 43.11 -56.08
C ARG A 10 -39.63 42.97 -55.14
N PHE A 11 -39.86 42.68 -53.87
CA PHE A 11 -38.87 41.94 -53.09
C PHE A 11 -39.57 40.86 -52.26
N CYS A 12 -39.36 39.63 -52.71
CA CYS A 12 -39.52 38.42 -51.92
C CYS A 12 -38.50 38.43 -50.76
N ALA A 13 -38.93 38.13 -49.55
CA ALA A 13 -38.13 37.43 -48.54
C ALA A 13 -39.08 37.00 -47.42
N LEU A 14 -39.53 35.75 -47.46
CA LEU A 14 -38.99 34.65 -46.65
C LEU A 14 -39.47 34.70 -45.19
N LEU A 15 -40.46 33.85 -44.92
CA LEU A 15 -40.69 33.27 -43.59
C LEU A 15 -39.36 32.71 -43.07
N ILE A 16 -38.90 33.21 -41.92
CA ILE A 16 -37.91 32.52 -41.10
C ILE A 16 -38.66 32.03 -39.87
N CYS A 17 -38.95 30.73 -39.88
CA CYS A 17 -39.29 29.96 -38.70
C CYS A 17 -38.17 30.10 -37.68
N THR A 18 -38.40 30.87 -36.62
CA THR A 18 -37.57 30.89 -35.42
C THR A 18 -37.77 29.57 -34.68
N ALA A 19 -37.10 28.52 -35.15
CA ALA A 19 -36.86 27.34 -34.34
C ALA A 19 -35.98 27.79 -33.17
N MET A 20 -36.56 27.83 -31.97
CA MET A 20 -35.81 27.93 -30.73
C MET A 20 -34.97 26.67 -30.58
N ILE A 21 -33.77 26.69 -31.16
CA ILE A 21 -32.70 25.78 -30.79
C ILE A 21 -32.25 26.24 -29.41
N TYR A 22 -32.85 25.61 -28.40
CA TYR A 22 -32.25 25.41 -27.08
C TYR A 22 -30.94 24.67 -27.30
N GLY A 23 -29.90 25.40 -27.71
CA GLY A 23 -28.54 24.97 -27.56
C GLY A 23 -28.24 25.06 -26.08
N CYS A 24 -28.48 23.96 -25.36
CA CYS A 24 -27.76 23.71 -24.11
C CYS A 24 -26.28 23.78 -24.47
N ASN A 25 -25.68 24.95 -24.22
CA ASN A 25 -24.27 25.02 -23.90
C ASN A 25 -24.12 24.22 -22.60
N ASP A 26 -24.05 22.90 -22.72
CA ASP A 26 -23.26 22.08 -21.82
C ASP A 26 -21.82 22.53 -22.01
N LYS A 27 -21.51 23.70 -21.46
CA LYS A 27 -20.26 23.88 -20.77
C LYS A 27 -20.32 22.83 -19.68
N SER A 28 -19.88 21.61 -20.01
CA SER A 28 -19.29 20.74 -19.03
C SER A 28 -18.22 21.61 -18.39
N SER A 29 -18.56 22.19 -17.24
CA SER A 29 -17.57 22.54 -16.25
C SER A 29 -16.78 21.25 -16.09
N ASP A 30 -15.62 21.21 -16.71
CA ASP A 30 -14.55 20.31 -16.32
C ASP A 30 -14.22 20.79 -14.91
N ALA A 31 -15.05 20.33 -13.96
CA ALA A 31 -14.91 20.60 -12.55
C ALA A 31 -13.60 19.92 -12.22
N GLY A 32 -12.53 20.74 -12.21
CA GLY A 32 -11.13 20.32 -12.18
C GLY A 32 -10.99 19.00 -11.45
N GLU A 33 -10.74 17.95 -12.22
CA GLU A 33 -10.79 16.59 -11.72
C GLU A 33 -9.80 16.49 -10.57
N VAL A 34 -10.31 16.24 -9.37
CA VAL A 34 -9.52 16.33 -8.14
C VAL A 34 -8.29 15.44 -8.28
N ALA A 35 -7.12 16.07 -8.28
CA ALA A 35 -5.86 15.36 -8.39
C ALA A 35 -5.74 14.29 -7.30
N LEU A 36 -5.07 13.19 -7.63
CA LEU A 36 -4.85 12.13 -6.65
C LEU A 36 -4.04 12.70 -5.49
N ARG A 37 -4.48 12.37 -4.29
CA ARG A 37 -3.88 12.82 -3.04
C ARG A 37 -3.94 11.75 -1.97
N GLY A 38 -2.87 11.71 -1.19
CA GLY A 38 -2.76 10.88 0.00
C GLY A 38 -2.25 9.47 -0.29
N HIS A 39 -2.37 8.65 0.74
CA HIS A 39 -1.76 7.33 0.81
C HIS A 39 -2.73 6.24 0.32
N TYR A 40 -2.18 5.27 -0.38
CA TYR A 40 -2.86 4.07 -0.87
C TYR A 40 -2.00 2.86 -0.49
N ILE A 41 -2.55 1.93 0.28
CA ILE A 41 -1.83 0.75 0.79
C ILE A 41 -2.18 -0.49 -0.02
N ASN A 42 -1.21 -1.37 -0.25
CA ASN A 42 -1.40 -2.58 -1.05
C ASN A 42 -2.25 -3.61 -0.32
N GLN A 43 -3.55 -3.61 -0.58
CA GLN A 43 -4.51 -4.49 0.06
C GLN A 43 -4.34 -5.93 -0.41
N SER A 44 -4.01 -6.15 -1.69
CA SER A 44 -3.74 -7.50 -2.22
C SER A 44 -2.59 -8.18 -1.49
N PHE A 45 -1.54 -7.45 -1.13
CA PHE A 45 -0.46 -7.97 -0.30
C PHE A 45 -0.95 -8.32 1.11
N LEU A 46 -1.67 -7.38 1.75
CA LEU A 46 -2.15 -7.57 3.10
C LEU A 46 -3.09 -8.77 3.18
N ASP A 47 -3.95 -9.01 2.19
CA ASP A 47 -4.93 -10.10 2.17
C ASP A 47 -4.34 -11.50 2.28
N VAL A 48 -3.06 -11.68 1.92
CA VAL A 48 -2.40 -12.99 1.94
C VAL A 48 -1.28 -13.11 2.99
N VAL A 49 -0.98 -12.03 3.72
CA VAL A 49 0.23 -11.95 4.55
C VAL A 49 0.19 -12.80 5.81
N GLU A 50 -0.98 -12.98 6.42
CA GLU A 50 -1.14 -13.72 7.68
C GLU A 50 -0.74 -15.21 7.55
N ASP A 51 -0.96 -15.77 6.36
CA ASP A 51 -0.68 -17.18 6.05
C ASP A 51 0.62 -17.37 5.24
N SER A 52 1.46 -16.32 5.15
CA SER A 52 2.66 -16.28 4.30
C SER A 52 3.90 -15.75 5.03
N ILE A 53 5.05 -15.82 4.36
CA ILE A 53 6.24 -15.07 4.75
C ILE A 53 6.24 -13.77 3.91
N PRO A 54 6.12 -12.57 4.52
CA PRO A 54 5.98 -11.29 3.81
C PRO A 54 7.04 -11.09 2.74
N GLY A 55 8.30 -11.41 3.04
CA GLY A 55 9.43 -11.27 2.12
C GLY A 55 9.42 -12.20 0.90
N LEU A 56 8.52 -13.19 0.86
CA LEU A 56 8.35 -14.10 -0.28
C LEU A 56 7.13 -13.76 -1.14
N ILE A 57 6.32 -12.77 -0.74
CA ILE A 57 5.17 -12.33 -1.53
C ILE A 57 5.68 -11.36 -2.60
N ASN A 58 5.56 -11.77 -3.86
CA ASN A 58 5.91 -10.90 -4.99
C ASN A 58 4.95 -9.71 -5.04
N THR A 59 5.49 -8.50 -4.87
CA THR A 59 4.76 -7.25 -5.02
C THR A 59 5.62 -6.20 -5.71
N TYR A 60 5.00 -5.24 -6.38
CA TYR A 60 5.73 -4.09 -6.91
C TYR A 60 6.09 -3.10 -5.79
N CYS A 61 5.11 -2.71 -4.98
CA CYS A 61 5.30 -1.81 -3.85
C CYS A 61 4.24 -2.07 -2.77
N PHE A 62 4.48 -1.52 -1.59
CA PHE A 62 3.60 -1.68 -0.42
C PHE A 62 2.66 -0.49 -0.23
N GLU A 63 3.10 0.70 -0.63
CA GLU A 63 2.34 1.93 -0.46
C GLU A 63 2.68 2.97 -1.55
N LEU A 64 1.66 3.72 -1.96
CA LEU A 64 1.77 4.87 -2.85
C LEU A 64 1.25 6.11 -2.13
N ASN A 65 2.02 7.19 -2.11
CA ASN A 65 1.61 8.47 -1.54
C ASN A 65 1.65 9.58 -2.61
N PHE A 66 0.47 9.98 -3.08
CA PHE A 66 0.31 11.03 -4.07
C PHE A 66 0.42 12.41 -3.42
N LEU A 67 1.52 13.10 -3.70
CA LEU A 67 1.89 14.37 -3.09
C LEU A 67 1.27 15.56 -3.83
N SER A 68 1.33 15.50 -5.17
CA SER A 68 0.92 16.56 -6.09
C SER A 68 0.24 15.96 -7.33
N ASP A 69 -0.12 16.81 -8.29
CA ASP A 69 -0.86 16.42 -9.50
C ASP A 69 0.00 15.59 -10.46
N ASP A 70 1.30 15.54 -10.19
CA ASP A 70 2.32 14.93 -11.03
C ASP A 70 3.33 14.10 -10.22
N SER A 71 3.28 14.08 -8.89
CA SER A 71 4.27 13.37 -8.05
C SER A 71 3.65 12.34 -7.12
N VAL A 72 4.28 11.16 -7.09
CA VAL A 72 3.94 10.05 -6.20
C VAL A 72 5.22 9.54 -5.52
N LYS A 73 5.17 9.39 -4.20
CA LYS A 73 6.17 8.59 -3.48
C LYS A 73 5.75 7.14 -3.50
N VAL A 74 6.70 6.25 -3.73
CA VAL A 74 6.51 4.80 -3.77
C VAL A 74 7.35 4.17 -2.67
N PHE A 75 6.71 3.34 -1.84
CA PHE A 75 7.36 2.63 -0.77
C PHE A 75 7.57 1.16 -1.14
N TYR A 76 8.83 0.76 -1.25
CA TYR A 76 9.28 -0.61 -1.53
C TYR A 76 9.75 -1.34 -0.26
N GLY A 77 9.43 -0.80 0.93
CA GLY A 77 9.77 -1.39 2.21
C GLY A 77 11.13 -0.90 2.71
N PHE A 78 12.23 -1.48 2.23
CA PHE A 78 13.57 -0.99 2.56
C PHE A 78 13.94 0.27 1.78
N GLU A 79 13.38 0.45 0.58
CA GLU A 79 13.66 1.58 -0.30
C GLU A 79 12.41 2.43 -0.54
N GLU A 80 12.61 3.70 -0.89
CA GLU A 80 11.56 4.58 -1.38
C GLU A 80 12.03 5.38 -2.59
N ALA A 81 11.09 5.76 -3.46
CA ALA A 81 11.37 6.65 -4.58
C ALA A 81 10.27 7.70 -4.73
N THR A 82 10.62 8.87 -5.27
CA THR A 82 9.64 9.85 -5.75
C THR A 82 9.64 9.83 -7.27
N LEU A 83 8.50 9.54 -7.87
CA LEU A 83 8.34 9.40 -9.31
C LEU A 83 7.27 10.37 -9.84
N THR A 84 7.40 10.72 -11.10
CA THR A 84 6.36 11.47 -11.81
C THR A 84 5.23 10.53 -12.23
N TYR A 85 3.98 10.99 -12.20
CA TYR A 85 2.88 10.30 -12.85
C TYR A 85 2.10 11.24 -13.78
N THR A 86 1.44 10.66 -14.78
CA THR A 86 0.60 11.40 -15.73
C THR A 86 -0.77 10.77 -15.84
N LYS A 87 -1.77 11.56 -16.19
CA LYS A 87 -3.14 11.11 -16.45
C LYS A 87 -3.49 11.22 -17.94
N SER A 88 -4.19 10.22 -18.46
CA SER A 88 -4.81 10.22 -19.80
C SER A 88 -6.19 9.58 -19.73
N GLY A 89 -7.25 10.39 -19.80
CA GLY A 89 -8.62 9.93 -19.55
C GLY A 89 -8.76 9.31 -18.15
N LYS A 90 -9.30 8.09 -18.06
CA LYS A 90 -9.46 7.34 -16.80
C LYS A 90 -8.22 6.54 -16.36
N LYS A 91 -7.13 6.63 -17.11
CA LYS A 91 -5.89 5.88 -16.88
C LYS A 91 -4.78 6.80 -16.42
N TYR A 92 -3.91 6.25 -15.59
CA TYR A 92 -2.74 6.93 -15.06
C TYR A 92 -1.50 6.08 -15.36
N ALA A 93 -0.34 6.74 -15.40
CA ALA A 93 0.95 6.09 -15.61
C ALA A 93 2.00 6.68 -14.66
N ILE A 94 2.58 5.86 -13.79
CA ILE A 94 3.80 6.20 -13.04
C ILE A 94 4.97 6.04 -14.00
N LYS A 95 5.72 7.12 -14.23
CA LYS A 95 6.76 7.19 -15.25
C LYS A 95 8.02 6.48 -14.81
N LYS A 96 8.57 5.65 -15.69
CA LYS A 96 9.83 4.92 -15.46
C LYS A 96 9.85 4.14 -14.14
N ALA A 97 8.69 3.61 -13.74
CA ALA A 97 8.51 2.91 -12.48
C ALA A 97 9.24 1.55 -12.44
N PHE A 98 9.51 0.95 -13.59
CA PHE A 98 10.19 -0.34 -13.67
C PHE A 98 11.09 -0.45 -14.91
N GLN A 99 12.42 -0.49 -14.75
CA GLN A 99 13.38 -0.63 -15.87
C GLN A 99 13.09 0.35 -17.03
N ASP A 100 12.92 1.63 -16.71
CA ASP A 100 12.53 2.69 -17.65
C ASP A 100 11.16 2.53 -18.33
N LYS A 101 10.34 1.55 -17.92
CA LYS A 101 8.95 1.39 -18.36
C LYS A 101 7.98 2.06 -17.41
N ASP A 102 6.88 2.56 -17.97
CA ASP A 102 5.77 3.12 -17.21
C ASP A 102 4.94 2.01 -16.58
N LEU A 103 4.43 2.26 -15.37
CA LEU A 103 3.49 1.37 -14.69
C LEU A 103 2.10 2.01 -14.70
N LEU A 104 1.13 1.30 -15.27
CA LEU A 104 -0.21 1.82 -15.47
C LEU A 104 -1.09 1.53 -14.26
N PHE A 105 -2.03 2.43 -13.98
CA PHE A 105 -3.06 2.20 -12.97
C PHE A 105 -4.36 2.95 -13.30
N SER A 106 -5.43 2.54 -12.63
CA SER A 106 -6.72 3.25 -12.63
C SER A 106 -7.23 3.38 -11.20
N VAL A 107 -8.11 4.36 -10.98
CA VAL A 107 -8.85 4.51 -9.72
C VAL A 107 -10.33 4.31 -10.02
N ASP A 108 -10.97 3.41 -9.28
CA ASP A 108 -12.39 3.12 -9.46
C ASP A 108 -13.30 4.14 -8.73
N GLU A 109 -14.61 3.96 -8.87
CA GLU A 109 -15.61 4.84 -8.23
C GLU A 109 -15.58 4.76 -6.69
N SER A 110 -15.08 3.65 -6.14
CA SER A 110 -14.88 3.43 -4.70
C SER A 110 -13.55 3.98 -4.20
N LYS A 111 -12.79 4.69 -5.05
CA LYS A 111 -11.44 5.21 -4.77
C LYS A 111 -10.39 4.13 -4.51
N LYS A 112 -10.63 2.89 -4.94
CA LYS A 112 -9.60 1.84 -4.95
C LYS A 112 -8.71 2.04 -6.15
N LEU A 113 -7.40 1.94 -5.93
CA LEU A 113 -6.42 1.99 -7.00
C LEU A 113 -6.13 0.56 -7.46
N ILE A 114 -6.16 0.35 -8.78
CA ILE A 114 -5.84 -0.93 -9.43
C ILE A 114 -4.54 -0.72 -10.20
N LEU A 115 -3.48 -1.38 -9.78
CA LEU A 115 -2.13 -1.27 -10.36
C LEU A 115 -1.90 -2.42 -11.34
N GLU A 116 -1.53 -2.12 -12.59
CA GLU A 116 -1.31 -3.12 -13.63
C GLU A 116 0.09 -3.76 -13.51
N ASP A 117 0.28 -4.56 -12.46
CA ASP A 117 1.56 -5.19 -12.06
C ASP A 117 1.54 -6.74 -12.12
N SER A 118 0.49 -7.33 -12.68
CA SER A 118 0.32 -8.79 -12.81
C SER A 118 1.54 -9.49 -13.41
N VAL A 119 2.11 -8.94 -14.50
CA VAL A 119 3.32 -9.46 -15.15
C VAL A 119 4.53 -9.44 -14.20
N TRP A 120 4.69 -8.38 -13.41
CA TRP A 120 5.78 -8.25 -12.45
C TRP A 120 5.66 -9.29 -11.33
N LYS A 121 4.46 -9.42 -10.76
CA LYS A 121 4.18 -10.38 -9.69
C LYS A 121 4.14 -11.82 -10.17
N GLN A 122 4.24 -12.06 -11.48
CA GLN A 122 4.04 -13.38 -12.11
C GLN A 122 2.69 -14.00 -11.71
N SER A 123 1.66 -13.16 -11.70
CA SER A 123 0.29 -13.52 -11.30
C SER A 123 -0.70 -13.17 -12.40
N ASN A 124 -1.92 -13.72 -12.33
CA ASN A 124 -3.03 -13.41 -13.22
C ASN A 124 -3.83 -12.18 -12.79
N GLU A 125 -3.51 -11.59 -11.64
CA GLU A 125 -4.29 -10.52 -11.00
C GLU A 125 -3.44 -9.28 -10.72
N ASN A 126 -4.05 -8.12 -10.95
CA ASN A 126 -3.48 -6.81 -10.63
C ASN A 126 -3.58 -6.53 -9.13
N SER A 127 -2.63 -5.79 -8.57
CA SER A 127 -2.68 -5.36 -7.17
C SER A 127 -3.77 -4.32 -6.95
N LEU A 128 -4.52 -4.50 -5.87
CA LEU A 128 -5.52 -3.57 -5.37
C LEU A 128 -4.96 -2.77 -4.20
N PHE A 129 -5.22 -1.47 -4.21
CA PHE A 129 -4.79 -0.57 -3.16
C PHE A 129 -5.97 0.20 -2.59
N ASP A 130 -6.06 0.22 -1.26
CA ASP A 130 -7.09 0.95 -0.54
C ASP A 130 -6.56 2.31 -0.09
N LYS A 131 -7.41 3.33 -0.24
CA LYS A 131 -7.08 4.69 0.17
C LYS A 131 -7.11 4.80 1.69
N VAL A 132 -6.03 5.30 2.28
CA VAL A 132 -5.95 5.54 3.72
C VAL A 132 -6.78 6.75 4.11
N ALA A 133 -7.66 6.59 5.09
CA ALA A 133 -8.37 7.70 5.70
C ALA A 133 -7.42 8.45 6.65
N SER A 134 -7.22 9.75 6.41
CA SER A 134 -6.47 10.65 7.30
C SER A 134 -5.07 10.14 7.70
N PRO A 135 -4.16 9.89 6.73
CA PRO A 135 -2.81 9.45 7.06
C PRO A 135 -2.07 10.51 7.87
N SER A 136 -1.27 10.08 8.85
CA SER A 136 -0.31 10.93 9.55
C SER A 136 0.69 11.50 8.54
N SER A 137 0.84 12.82 8.52
CA SER A 137 1.67 13.51 7.53
C SER A 137 3.12 13.03 7.58
N GLY A 138 3.64 12.58 6.43
CA GLY A 138 5.08 12.33 6.25
C GLY A 138 5.58 10.98 6.78
N GLN A 139 4.71 10.08 7.24
CA GLN A 139 5.07 8.72 7.63
C GLN A 139 4.34 7.70 6.76
N TRP A 140 5.03 6.61 6.41
CA TRP A 140 4.41 5.45 5.78
C TRP A 140 3.44 4.78 6.75
N VAL A 141 2.28 4.40 6.24
CA VAL A 141 1.20 3.78 7.02
C VAL A 141 1.30 2.26 6.96
N PHE A 142 1.86 1.73 5.88
CA PHE A 142 1.94 0.29 5.65
C PHE A 142 2.61 -0.50 6.78
N PRO A 143 3.75 -0.09 7.37
CA PRO A 143 4.36 -0.84 8.46
C PRO A 143 3.42 -1.03 9.66
N SER A 144 2.62 -0.02 10.01
CA SER A 144 1.71 -0.14 11.14
C SER A 144 0.51 -1.03 10.83
N VAL A 145 -0.01 -0.97 9.60
CA VAL A 145 -1.07 -1.88 9.13
C VAL A 145 -0.57 -3.33 9.08
N LEU A 146 0.68 -3.54 8.64
CA LEU A 146 1.31 -4.86 8.64
C LEU A 146 1.45 -5.41 10.07
N ASN A 147 1.95 -4.59 10.99
CA ASN A 147 2.08 -4.97 12.39
C ASN A 147 0.73 -5.34 13.00
N GLU A 148 -0.31 -4.52 12.77
CA GLU A 148 -1.68 -4.78 13.22
C GLU A 148 -2.18 -6.13 12.71
N LYS A 149 -1.92 -6.43 11.43
CA LYS A 149 -2.40 -7.64 10.78
C LYS A 149 -1.65 -8.90 11.23
N MET A 150 -0.35 -8.80 11.49
CA MET A 150 0.48 -9.99 11.77
C MET A 150 0.65 -10.33 13.24
N ILE A 151 0.88 -9.33 14.11
CA ILE A 151 1.35 -9.60 15.49
C ILE A 151 0.82 -8.65 16.57
N ALA A 152 0.11 -7.58 16.23
CA ALA A 152 -0.38 -6.66 17.25
C ALA A 152 -1.38 -7.34 18.18
N GLY A 153 -1.30 -7.03 19.46
CA GLY A 153 -2.14 -7.65 20.47
C GLY A 153 -1.55 -7.63 21.86
N SER A 154 -2.27 -8.25 22.79
CA SER A 154 -1.78 -8.57 24.13
C SER A 154 -1.81 -10.07 24.31
N TYR A 155 -0.71 -10.63 24.77
CA TYR A 155 -0.49 -12.05 24.89
C TYR A 155 -0.08 -12.39 26.31
N GLU A 156 -0.43 -13.58 26.78
CA GLU A 156 0.11 -14.17 27.99
C GLU A 156 1.32 -15.05 27.65
N ILE A 157 2.37 -14.97 28.47
CA ILE A 157 3.56 -15.81 28.31
C ILE A 157 3.29 -17.19 28.88
N TYR A 158 3.61 -18.23 28.11
CA TYR A 158 3.53 -19.63 28.51
C TYR A 158 4.94 -20.20 28.68
N GLU A 159 5.13 -20.96 29.75
CA GLU A 159 6.35 -21.71 30.03
C GLU A 159 5.98 -23.16 30.35
N ASN A 160 6.58 -24.12 29.64
CA ASN A 160 6.29 -25.55 29.79
C ASN A 160 4.78 -25.87 29.73
N GLY A 161 4.06 -25.22 28.81
CA GLY A 161 2.62 -25.39 28.61
C GLY A 161 1.73 -24.77 29.69
N LYS A 162 2.26 -23.89 30.54
CA LYS A 162 1.50 -23.20 31.60
C LYS A 162 1.60 -21.68 31.47
N ALA A 163 0.46 -21.03 31.62
CA ALA A 163 0.35 -19.59 31.79
C ALA A 163 1.20 -19.10 32.97
N THR A 164 2.01 -18.06 32.74
CA THR A 164 2.87 -17.46 33.76
C THR A 164 2.23 -16.27 34.47
N GLY A 165 1.08 -15.76 33.99
CA GLY A 165 0.46 -14.51 34.45
C GLY A 165 1.15 -13.24 33.94
N LYS A 166 2.30 -13.34 33.26
CA LYS A 166 3.00 -12.21 32.64
C LYS A 166 2.42 -11.93 31.26
N LYS A 167 2.34 -10.65 30.90
CA LYS A 167 1.82 -10.20 29.61
C LYS A 167 2.89 -9.58 28.74
N VAL A 168 2.78 -9.85 27.45
CA VAL A 168 3.47 -9.16 26.36
C VAL A 168 2.44 -8.35 25.58
N SER A 169 2.82 -7.18 25.09
CA SER A 169 1.98 -6.45 24.15
C SER A 169 2.79 -5.90 23.00
N PHE A 170 2.25 -6.04 21.79
CA PHE A 170 2.74 -5.48 20.55
C PHE A 170 1.71 -4.47 20.05
N SER A 171 2.15 -3.25 19.73
CA SER A 171 1.28 -2.24 19.13
C SER A 171 1.49 -2.15 17.62
N ALA A 172 0.48 -1.69 16.89
CA ALA A 172 0.57 -1.41 15.46
C ALA A 172 1.76 -0.48 15.14
N GLU A 173 2.05 0.50 16.00
CA GLU A 173 3.13 1.46 15.81
C GLU A 173 4.54 0.88 16.08
N GLY A 174 4.67 -0.43 16.25
CA GLY A 174 5.97 -1.09 16.42
C GLY A 174 6.52 -0.99 17.83
N LYS A 175 5.68 -0.84 18.86
CA LYS A 175 6.11 -0.86 20.27
C LYS A 175 5.91 -2.23 20.90
N VAL A 176 6.83 -2.63 21.76
CA VAL A 176 6.72 -3.87 22.54
C VAL A 176 6.85 -3.60 24.04
N THR A 177 6.08 -4.32 24.85
CA THR A 177 6.24 -4.38 26.31
C THR A 177 6.18 -5.82 26.78
N GLY A 178 6.79 -6.12 27.94
CA GLY A 178 6.77 -7.45 28.55
C GLY A 178 7.83 -8.44 28.05
N ILE A 179 8.65 -8.07 27.06
CA ILE A 179 9.80 -8.84 26.59
C ILE A 179 11.08 -8.08 26.94
N GLY A 180 11.80 -8.55 27.97
CA GLY A 180 13.09 -7.97 28.37
C GLY A 180 13.02 -6.46 28.63
N ASP A 181 14.04 -5.74 28.18
CA ASP A 181 14.13 -4.27 28.20
C ASP A 181 13.75 -3.61 26.87
N PHE A 182 13.33 -4.40 25.87
CA PHE A 182 12.97 -3.93 24.54
C PHE A 182 11.79 -2.94 24.57
N LYS A 183 11.84 -1.98 23.66
CA LYS A 183 10.87 -0.87 23.55
C LYS A 183 10.13 -0.88 22.22
N SER A 184 10.78 -1.35 21.17
CA SER A 184 10.19 -1.44 19.84
C SER A 184 10.52 -2.74 19.15
N PHE A 185 9.76 -3.02 18.12
CA PHE A 185 9.99 -4.13 17.21
C PHE A 185 9.80 -3.68 15.76
N GLU A 186 10.38 -4.44 14.85
CA GLU A 186 10.20 -4.27 13.41
C GLU A 186 10.08 -5.64 12.76
N LEU A 187 9.01 -5.82 11.98
CA LEU A 187 8.83 -7.00 11.15
C LEU A 187 9.64 -6.86 9.88
N CYS A 188 10.34 -7.92 9.48
CA CYS A 188 10.96 -7.96 8.17
C CYS A 188 9.95 -8.37 7.09
N PHE A 189 9.82 -7.54 6.07
CA PHE A 189 8.96 -7.82 4.91
C PHE A 189 9.59 -7.49 3.55
N SER A 190 10.82 -6.96 3.53
CA SER A 190 11.54 -6.65 2.29
C SER A 190 13.04 -6.46 2.54
N GLY A 191 13.84 -6.48 1.48
CA GLY A 191 15.28 -6.21 1.55
C GLY A 191 16.08 -7.35 2.18
N ASP A 192 17.27 -7.00 2.67
CA ASP A 192 18.27 -7.97 3.13
C ASP A 192 17.82 -8.80 4.34
N CYS A 193 16.93 -8.29 5.18
CA CYS A 193 16.46 -9.00 6.37
C CYS A 193 15.65 -10.27 6.01
N VAL A 194 15.16 -10.40 4.78
CA VAL A 194 14.37 -11.58 4.35
C VAL A 194 15.23 -12.84 4.34
N GLY A 195 16.51 -12.70 4.00
CA GLY A 195 17.50 -13.80 4.01
C GLY A 195 18.19 -14.02 5.35
N GLU A 196 17.82 -13.28 6.40
CA GLU A 196 18.54 -13.32 7.69
C GLU A 196 18.43 -14.68 8.39
N VAL A 197 17.32 -15.39 8.20
CA VAL A 197 16.99 -16.66 8.88
C VAL A 197 16.95 -17.80 7.86
N HIS A 198 17.51 -18.96 8.24
CA HIS A 198 17.45 -20.20 7.46
C HIS A 198 16.70 -21.34 8.20
N PRO A 199 15.72 -22.01 7.55
CA PRO A 199 15.12 -21.66 6.26
C PRO A 199 14.42 -20.28 6.31
N VAL A 200 14.22 -19.64 5.15
CA VAL A 200 13.56 -18.32 5.06
C VAL A 200 12.26 -18.36 5.86
N SER A 201 12.14 -17.43 6.80
CA SER A 201 11.07 -17.39 7.79
C SER A 201 10.71 -15.97 8.16
N ASN A 202 9.51 -15.81 8.72
CA ASN A 202 9.08 -14.61 9.41
C ASN A 202 10.10 -14.24 10.49
N ASN A 203 10.59 -13.00 10.45
CA ASN A 203 11.55 -12.52 11.45
C ASN A 203 11.18 -11.14 11.97
N ILE A 204 11.54 -10.94 13.24
CA ILE A 204 11.23 -9.76 14.03
C ILE A 204 12.52 -9.29 14.69
N THR A 205 12.80 -8.00 14.57
CA THR A 205 13.91 -7.35 15.27
C THR A 205 13.37 -6.59 16.47
N PHE A 206 13.73 -7.01 17.67
CA PHE A 206 13.50 -6.24 18.89
C PHE A 206 14.61 -5.23 19.13
N ARG A 207 14.26 -4.05 19.61
CA ARG A 207 15.20 -2.95 19.86
C ARG A 207 15.03 -2.37 21.26
N SER A 208 16.15 -2.16 21.94
CA SER A 208 16.28 -1.39 23.18
C SER A 208 17.37 -0.33 23.00
N GLU A 209 17.64 0.47 24.03
CA GLU A 209 18.78 1.40 24.00
C GLU A 209 20.14 0.67 23.96
N ALA A 210 20.19 -0.55 24.50
CA ALA A 210 21.42 -1.31 24.66
C ALA A 210 21.66 -2.35 23.55
N ALA A 211 20.60 -2.86 22.91
CA ALA A 211 20.71 -3.98 21.98
C ALA A 211 19.63 -3.98 20.90
N ASN A 212 19.99 -4.56 19.75
CA ASN A 212 19.05 -5.05 18.75
C ASN A 212 19.19 -6.58 18.68
N ALA A 213 18.07 -7.29 18.70
CA ALA A 213 18.04 -8.74 18.66
C ALA A 213 17.02 -9.23 17.63
N VAL A 214 17.49 -10.07 16.72
CA VAL A 214 16.67 -10.67 15.66
C VAL A 214 16.21 -12.04 16.11
N TYR A 215 14.93 -12.33 15.89
CA TYR A 215 14.29 -13.61 16.16
C TYR A 215 13.50 -14.07 14.95
N ALA A 216 13.29 -15.38 14.82
CA ALA A 216 12.26 -15.90 13.94
C ALA A 216 10.93 -15.95 14.70
N PHE A 217 9.80 -15.88 14.01
CA PHE A 217 8.50 -16.08 14.63
C PHE A 217 7.54 -16.88 13.74
N GLN A 218 6.53 -17.49 14.36
CA GLN A 218 5.44 -18.15 13.68
C GLN A 218 4.15 -17.87 14.43
N PHE A 219 3.13 -17.41 13.70
CA PHE A 219 1.79 -17.28 14.25
C PHE A 219 0.93 -18.47 13.82
N ASN A 220 0.35 -19.17 14.80
CA ASN A 220 -0.66 -20.18 14.57
C ASN A 220 -2.03 -19.54 14.80
N SER A 221 -2.67 -19.07 13.72
CA SER A 221 -3.97 -18.40 13.77
C SER A 221 -5.06 -19.27 14.39
N ALA A 222 -5.08 -20.56 14.07
CA ALA A 222 -6.08 -21.51 14.58
C ALA A 222 -6.03 -21.69 16.11
N LYS A 223 -4.83 -21.66 16.69
CA LYS A 223 -4.62 -21.78 18.14
C LYS A 223 -4.43 -20.44 18.84
N LYS A 224 -4.28 -19.35 18.06
CA LYS A 224 -3.88 -18.02 18.53
C LYS A 224 -2.58 -18.02 19.34
N ILE A 225 -1.60 -18.77 18.86
CA ILE A 225 -0.28 -18.88 19.50
C ILE A 225 0.77 -18.21 18.62
N LEU A 226 1.51 -17.26 19.17
CA LEU A 226 2.71 -16.67 18.59
C LEU A 226 3.94 -17.32 19.24
N ASN A 227 4.68 -18.11 18.45
CA ASN A 227 5.98 -18.63 18.87
C ASN A 227 7.08 -17.73 18.34
N ILE A 228 7.99 -17.31 19.21
CA ILE A 228 9.20 -16.57 18.86
C ILE A 228 10.39 -17.47 19.18
N TYR A 229 11.29 -17.63 18.23
CA TYR A 229 12.41 -18.55 18.28
C TYR A 229 13.73 -17.80 18.33
N ASN A 230 14.65 -18.30 19.15
CA ASN A 230 16.05 -17.92 19.04
C ASN A 230 16.57 -18.32 17.65
N ILE A 231 17.55 -17.57 17.16
CA ILE A 231 18.30 -17.93 15.95
C ILE A 231 19.79 -18.00 16.27
N GLU A 232 20.57 -18.66 15.42
CA GLU A 232 22.03 -18.76 15.55
C GLU A 232 22.71 -17.39 15.61
N ALA A 233 23.94 -17.36 16.13
CA ALA A 233 24.75 -16.16 16.04
C ALA A 233 25.13 -15.90 14.57
N PRO A 234 25.42 -14.64 14.18
CA PRO A 234 25.91 -14.35 12.84
C PRO A 234 27.12 -15.22 12.48
N ILE A 235 27.12 -15.80 11.28
CA ILE A 235 28.24 -16.59 10.78
C ILE A 235 29.23 -15.63 10.12
N LYS A 236 30.51 -15.76 10.48
CA LYS A 236 31.56 -14.89 9.93
C LYS A 236 31.57 -15.01 8.41
N ASP A 237 31.64 -13.86 7.73
CA ASP A 237 31.72 -13.73 6.28
C ASP A 237 30.47 -14.22 5.50
N ILE A 238 29.38 -14.58 6.19
CA ILE A 238 28.08 -14.91 5.60
C ILE A 238 27.05 -13.89 6.07
N LYS A 239 26.28 -13.33 5.12
CA LYS A 239 25.18 -12.40 5.42
C LYS A 239 23.89 -13.21 5.55
N GLY A 240 23.29 -13.19 6.74
CA GLY A 240 22.06 -13.93 7.03
C GLY A 240 22.27 -15.42 7.21
N GLU A 241 21.30 -16.22 6.74
CA GLU A 241 21.25 -17.68 6.82
C GLU A 241 21.39 -18.29 8.22
N ARG A 242 20.95 -17.56 9.26
CA ARG A 242 21.07 -18.00 10.64
C ARG A 242 20.02 -19.07 10.95
N GLY A 243 20.44 -20.23 11.44
CA GLY A 243 19.53 -21.33 11.75
C GLY A 243 18.56 -21.01 12.89
N ILE A 244 17.33 -21.51 12.79
CA ILE A 244 16.33 -21.45 13.87
C ILE A 244 16.70 -22.42 14.99
N LYS A 245 16.58 -21.98 16.25
CA LYS A 245 16.83 -22.76 17.46
C LYS A 245 15.54 -23.02 18.25
N ASP A 246 15.67 -23.03 19.57
CA ASP A 246 14.61 -23.23 20.54
C ASP A 246 13.66 -22.04 20.63
N ILE A 247 12.48 -22.29 21.20
CA ILE A 247 11.48 -21.27 21.48
C ILE A 247 12.03 -20.33 22.56
N ALA A 248 12.13 -19.05 22.23
CA ALA A 248 12.42 -17.98 23.17
C ALA A 248 11.17 -17.57 23.94
N TYR A 249 10.02 -17.47 23.24
CA TYR A 249 8.74 -17.08 23.84
C TYR A 249 7.59 -17.85 23.17
N GLU A 250 6.73 -18.46 23.99
CA GLU A 250 5.43 -18.98 23.58
C GLU A 250 4.36 -18.03 24.12
N LEU A 251 3.61 -17.39 23.22
CA LEU A 251 2.69 -16.29 23.54
C LEU A 251 1.27 -16.64 23.09
N HIS A 252 0.31 -16.60 24.01
CA HIS A 252 -1.09 -16.95 23.74
C HIS A 252 -1.98 -15.72 23.82
N TYR A 253 -2.84 -15.52 22.82
CA TYR A 253 -3.77 -14.39 22.73
C TYR A 253 -4.97 -14.53 23.68
#